data_AF-A0A3P5HFC3-F1
#
_entry.id   AF-A0A3P5HFC3-F1
#
_cell.length_a   1.000
_cell.length_b   1.000
_cell.length_c   1.000
_cell.angle_alpha   90.00
_cell.angle_beta   90.00
_cell.angle_gamma   90.00
#
_symmetry.space_group_name_H-M   'P 1'
#
loop_
_entity.id
_entity.type
_entity.pdbx_description
1 polymer ?
#
loop_
_entity_poly.entity_id
_entity_poly.type
_entity_poly.pdbx_seq_one_letter_code
_entity_poly.pdbx_strand_id
1 'polypeptide(L)'
;MGGHIGSETHSYVLHILNSRPHPEQSYRFCLGLLNLHKKYSKARLNAACARALETKVWRLSGIKSILEKGLDKQPVQDPKPDLLSTMEHENVRGSEYYH
;
A
#
# COMPACT_ATOMS: atom_id res chain seq x y z
N MET A 1 -3.66 15.76 -20.65
CA MET A 1 -3.04 16.07 -19.34
C MET A 1 -3.37 14.92 -18.38
N GLY A 2 -2.44 13.97 -18.25
CA GLY A 2 -2.64 12.75 -17.46
C GLY A 2 -2.77 13.08 -15.98
N GLY A 3 -3.71 12.45 -15.29
CA GLY A 3 -3.95 12.70 -13.88
C GLY A 3 -2.69 12.45 -13.05
N HIS A 4 -2.05 13.52 -12.57
CA HIS A 4 -0.99 13.47 -11.57
C HIS A 4 -1.55 12.85 -10.29
N ILE A 5 -1.46 11.53 -10.19
CA ILE A 5 -1.28 10.85 -8.91
C ILE A 5 0.18 11.19 -8.57
N GLY A 6 0.43 11.95 -7.50
CA GLY A 6 1.64 12.76 -7.34
C GLY A 6 2.98 12.02 -7.51
N SER A 7 4.06 12.78 -7.64
CA SER A 7 5.41 12.30 -8.00
C SER A 7 5.92 11.15 -7.13
N GLU A 8 5.53 11.12 -5.85
CA GLU A 8 5.94 10.06 -4.92
C GLU A 8 5.15 8.78 -5.11
N THR A 9 3.86 8.87 -5.40
CA THR A 9 3.08 7.69 -5.80
C THR A 9 3.64 7.04 -7.05
N HIS A 10 4.05 7.84 -8.04
CA HIS A 10 4.66 7.29 -9.25
C HIS A 10 5.98 6.58 -8.95
N SER A 11 6.87 7.21 -8.19
CA SER A 11 8.15 6.62 -7.79
C SER A 11 7.96 5.32 -7.02
N TYR A 12 6.97 5.28 -6.12
CA TYR A 12 6.64 4.10 -5.35
C TYR A 12 6.11 2.95 -6.22
N VAL A 13 5.18 3.23 -7.14
CA VAL A 13 4.65 2.22 -8.08
C VAL A 13 5.75 1.69 -8.99
N LEU A 14 6.61 2.57 -9.51
CA LEU A 14 7.73 2.18 -10.35
C LEU A 14 8.72 1.29 -9.59
N HIS A 15 8.97 1.58 -8.31
CA HIS A 15 9.81 0.75 -7.45
C HIS A 15 9.21 -0.65 -7.28
N ILE A 16 7.91 -0.76 -6.99
CA ILE A 16 7.21 -2.05 -6.87
C ILE A 16 7.29 -2.84 -8.19
N LEU A 17 7.06 -2.17 -9.32
CA LEU A 17 7.12 -2.79 -10.65
C LEU A 17 8.51 -3.35 -10.97
N ASN A 18 9.58 -2.63 -10.61
CA ASN A 18 10.96 -3.08 -10.85
C ASN A 18 11.45 -4.09 -9.80
N SER A 19 11.00 -3.99 -8.56
CA SER A 19 11.49 -4.82 -7.46
C SER A 19 10.85 -6.21 -7.41
N ARG A 20 9.67 -6.40 -8.02
CA ARG A 20 8.94 -7.67 -8.00
C ARG A 20 9.26 -8.48 -9.26
N PRO A 21 9.73 -9.73 -9.14
CA PRO A 21 10.02 -10.57 -10.31
C PRO A 21 8.75 -11.07 -11.02
N HIS A 22 7.58 -11.01 -10.37
CA HIS A 22 6.32 -11.50 -10.92
C HIS A 22 5.38 -10.32 -11.31
N PRO A 23 4.99 -10.20 -12.59
CA PRO A 23 4.15 -9.10 -13.06
C PRO A 23 2.75 -9.10 -12.42
N GLU A 24 2.23 -10.28 -12.07
CA GLU A 24 0.91 -10.44 -11.43
C GLU A 24 0.83 -9.74 -10.07
N GLN A 25 1.92 -9.76 -9.28
CA GLN A 25 1.95 -9.11 -7.98
C GLN A 25 1.92 -7.58 -8.11
N SER A 26 2.68 -7.05 -9.08
CA SER A 26 2.69 -5.62 -9.39
C SER A 26 1.35 -5.15 -9.95
N TYR A 27 0.68 -5.98 -10.75
CA TYR A 27 -0.66 -5.69 -11.26
C TYR A 27 -1.71 -5.64 -10.14
N ARG A 28 -1.74 -6.65 -9.26
CA ARG A 28 -2.63 -6.66 -8.07
C ARG A 28 -2.38 -5.45 -7.18
N PHE A 29 -1.12 -5.06 -7.02
CA PHE A 29 -0.75 -3.86 -6.27
C PHE A 29 -1.31 -2.59 -6.92
N CYS A 30 -1.09 -2.39 -8.22
CA CYS A 30 -1.61 -1.23 -8.96
C CYS A 30 -3.14 -1.15 -8.89
N LEU A 31 -3.83 -2.28 -9.03
CA LEU A 31 -5.29 -2.36 -8.91
C LEU A 31 -5.77 -1.97 -7.51
N GLY A 32 -5.08 -2.44 -6.47
CA GLY A 32 -5.34 -2.07 -5.09
C GLY A 32 -5.15 -0.57 -4.82
N LEU A 33 -4.10 0.01 -5.40
CA LEU A 33 -3.82 1.44 -5.28
C LEU A 33 -4.88 2.30 -5.97
N LEU A 34 -5.35 1.87 -7.15
CA LEU A 34 -6.47 2.52 -7.86
C LEU A 34 -7.77 2.48 -7.04
N ASN A 35 -8.03 1.38 -6.32
CA ASN A 35 -9.15 1.30 -5.39
C ASN A 35 -9.00 2.28 -4.21
N LEU A 36 -7.80 2.44 -3.66
CA LEU A 36 -7.55 3.45 -2.63
C LEU A 36 -7.75 4.87 -3.16
N HIS A 37 -7.35 5.16 -4.39
CA HIS A 37 -7.58 6.46 -5.04
C HIS A 37 -9.08 6.80 -5.21
N LYS A 38 -9.97 5.80 -5.31
CA LYS A 38 -11.42 6.02 -5.31
C LYS A 38 -11.96 6.45 -3.94
N LYS A 39 -11.34 5.98 -2.86
CA LYS A 39 -11.78 6.23 -1.47
C LYS A 39 -11.09 7.45 -0.84
N TYR A 40 -9.85 7.73 -1.22
CA TYR A 40 -9.02 8.79 -0.65
C TYR A 40 -8.58 9.77 -1.73
N SER A 41 -8.53 11.06 -1.40
CA SER A 41 -8.10 12.10 -2.32
C SER A 41 -6.64 11.93 -2.76
N LYS A 42 -6.31 12.38 -3.98
CA LYS A 42 -4.95 12.35 -4.57
C LYS A 42 -3.86 12.83 -3.62
N ALA A 43 -4.09 13.94 -2.93
CA ALA A 43 -3.13 14.52 -2.00
C ALA A 43 -2.77 13.57 -0.85
N ARG A 44 -3.79 12.91 -0.26
CA ARG A 44 -3.60 11.94 0.83
C ARG A 44 -2.87 10.69 0.36
N LEU A 45 -3.21 10.20 -0.84
CA LEU A 45 -2.55 9.04 -1.42
C LEU A 45 -1.07 9.32 -1.70
N ASN A 46 -0.75 10.51 -2.20
CA ASN A 46 0.64 10.92 -2.43
C ASN A 46 1.43 11.00 -1.14
N ALA A 47 0.89 11.66 -0.11
CA ALA A 47 1.54 11.74 1.21
C ALA A 47 1.69 10.37 1.89
N ALA A 48 0.72 9.46 1.71
CA ALA A 48 0.85 8.10 2.20
C ALA A 48 1.96 7.31 1.47
N CYS A 49 2.10 7.48 0.16
CA CYS A 49 3.19 6.88 -0.61
C CYS A 49 4.55 7.45 -0.21
N ALA A 50 4.64 8.75 0.02
CA ALA A 50 5.83 9.42 0.55
C ALA A 50 6.30 8.77 1.85
N ARG A 51 5.39 8.68 2.82
CA ARG A 51 5.66 8.04 4.11
C ARG A 51 6.02 6.57 3.96
N ALA A 52 5.41 5.86 3.02
CA ALA A 52 5.74 4.47 2.72
C ALA A 52 7.15 4.31 2.14
N LEU A 53 7.62 5.26 1.31
CA LEU A 53 9.00 5.31 0.83
C LEU A 53 9.98 5.52 2.00
N GLU A 54 9.70 6.49 2.87
CA GLU A 54 10.54 6.80 4.04
C GLU A 54 10.61 5.63 5.03
N THR A 55 9.48 4.99 5.30
CA THR A 55 9.37 3.84 6.21
C THR A 55 9.68 2.49 5.56
N LYS A 56 10.03 2.48 4.26
CA LYS A 56 10.30 1.27 3.46
C LYS A 56 9.17 0.23 3.50
N VAL A 57 7.93 0.71 3.54
CA VAL A 57 6.73 -0.12 3.52
C VAL A 57 6.35 -0.37 2.08
N TRP A 58 6.52 -1.60 1.58
CA TRP A 58 6.27 -1.97 0.16
C TRP A 58 4.96 -2.74 -0.06
N ARG A 59 4.00 -2.63 0.87
CA ARG A 59 2.75 -3.42 0.86
C ARG A 59 1.53 -2.50 0.81
N LEU A 60 0.51 -2.92 0.07
CA LEU A 60 -0.74 -2.17 -0.08
C LEU A 60 -1.46 -2.00 1.26
N SER A 61 -1.46 -3.04 2.10
CA SER A 61 -2.02 -3.00 3.45
C SER A 61 -1.36 -1.92 4.31
N GLY A 62 -0.05 -1.70 4.16
CA GLY A 62 0.66 -0.63 4.87
C GLY A 62 0.22 0.77 4.44
N ILE A 63 0.07 1.00 3.13
CA ILE A 63 -0.50 2.26 2.61
C ILE A 63 -1.94 2.46 3.12
N LYS A 64 -2.75 1.40 3.09
CA LYS A 64 -4.11 1.44 3.61
C LYS A 64 -4.12 1.82 5.09
N SER A 65 -3.27 1.21 5.93
CA SER A 65 -3.16 1.55 7.34
C SER A 65 -2.69 2.99 7.57
N ILE A 66 -1.74 3.50 6.77
CA ILE A 66 -1.30 4.90 6.82
C ILE A 66 -2.48 5.85 6.56
N LEU A 67 -3.30 5.55 5.55
CA LEU A 67 -4.49 6.34 5.18
C LEU A 67 -5.64 6.22 6.20
N GLU A 68 -5.86 5.02 6.75
CA GLU A 68 -6.89 4.74 7.75
C GLU A 68 -6.57 5.41 9.08
N LYS A 69 -5.31 5.32 9.53
CA LYS A 69 -4.82 5.98 10.75
C LYS A 69 -4.59 7.49 10.57
N GLY A 70 -4.68 8.02 9.33
CA GLY A 70 -4.45 9.43 9.04
C GLY A 70 -2.99 9.88 9.20
N LEU A 71 -2.05 8.93 9.17
CA LEU A 71 -0.62 9.19 9.32
C LEU A 71 -0.05 9.97 8.14
N ASP A 72 -0.77 10.05 7.01
CA ASP A 72 -0.44 10.91 5.87
C ASP A 72 -0.47 12.41 6.21
N LYS A 73 -1.16 12.80 7.29
CA LYS A 73 -1.30 14.20 7.72
C LYS A 73 -0.40 14.58 8.90
N GLN A 74 0.24 13.60 9.52
CA GLN A 74 1.07 13.83 10.69
C GLN A 74 2.55 13.88 10.28
N PRO A 75 3.36 14.76 10.90
CA PRO A 75 4.81 14.70 10.73
C PRO A 75 5.31 13.30 11.05
N VAL A 76 6.28 12.82 10.27
CA VAL A 76 6.89 11.51 10.45
C VAL A 76 7.68 11.55 11.75
N GLN A 77 7.02 11.24 12.87
CA GLN A 77 7.72 10.89 14.09
C GLN A 77 8.29 9.48 13.91
N ASP A 78 9.53 9.31 14.37
CA ASP A 78 10.41 8.16 14.19
C ASP A 78 9.71 6.80 14.18
N PRO A 79 10.21 5.84 13.38
CA PRO A 79 9.58 4.54 13.20
C PRO A 79 9.48 3.82 14.54
N LYS A 80 8.30 3.87 15.16
CA LYS A 80 7.91 2.84 16.11
C LYS A 80 7.77 1.56 15.28
N PRO A 81 8.50 0.48 15.62
CA PRO A 81 8.31 -0.80 14.97
C PRO A 81 6.87 -1.24 15.25
N ASP A 82 5.99 -1.02 14.27
CA ASP A 82 4.61 -1.49 14.33
C ASP A 82 4.71 -3.02 14.20
N LEU A 83 4.60 -3.69 15.35
CA LEU A 83 4.54 -5.13 15.57
C LEU A 83 3.29 -5.76 14.93
N LEU A 84 2.86 -5.29 13.76
CA LEU A 84 1.72 -5.80 12.99
C LEU A 84 2.22 -6.63 11.81
N SER A 85 3.09 -7.59 12.13
CA SER A 85 3.36 -8.77 11.30
C SER A 85 2.18 -9.76 11.27
N THR A 86 0.98 -9.32 11.65
CA THR A 86 -0.23 -10.13 11.74
C THR A 86 -1.36 -9.34 11.10
N MET A 87 -1.60 -9.63 9.83
CA MET A 87 -2.93 -9.60 9.21
C MET A 87 -2.80 -10.29 7.85
N GLU A 88 -2.34 -11.54 7.88
CA GLU A 88 -2.72 -12.54 6.90
C GLU A 88 -4.18 -12.91 7.16
N HIS A 89 -5.12 -12.06 6.75
CA HIS A 89 -6.53 -12.45 6.73
C HIS A 89 -6.93 -12.74 5.29
N GLU A 90 -6.41 -13.85 4.77
CA GLU A 90 -7.00 -14.55 3.62
C GLU A 90 -6.57 -16.03 3.67
N ASN A 91 -7.21 -16.83 4.54
CA ASN A 91 -7.57 -18.16 4.09
C ASN A 91 -9.08 -18.34 4.23
N VAL A 92 -9.65 -18.65 3.08
CA VAL A 92 -11.04 -18.66 2.74
C VAL A 92 -11.72 -19.87 3.38
N ARG A 93 -13.02 -19.72 3.61
CA ARG A 93 -13.96 -20.74 4.05
C ARG A 93 -14.08 -21.89 3.04
N GLY A 94 -13.79 -23.12 3.49
CA GLY A 94 -14.48 -24.37 3.12
C GLY A 94 -13.91 -25.21 1.96
N SER A 95 -13.48 -26.44 2.27
CA SER A 95 -13.91 -27.68 1.59
C SER A 95 -13.37 -28.90 2.34
N GLU A 96 -14.21 -29.94 2.41
CA GLU A 96 -14.03 -31.26 3.03
C GLU A 96 -12.70 -31.98 2.72
N TYR A 97 -12.30 -32.93 3.59
CA TYR A 97 -12.02 -34.36 3.30
C TYR A 97 -10.93 -35.00 4.21
N TYR A 98 -11.34 -36.11 4.86
CA TYR A 98 -10.61 -37.18 5.58
C TYR A 98 -9.86 -36.88 6.90
N HIS A 99 -10.44 -37.27 8.05
CA HIS A 99 -10.31 -38.61 8.65
C HIS A 99 -11.43 -38.87 9.65
#